data_AF-A0A2V6WLZ3-F1
#
_entry.id   AF-A0A2V6WLZ3-F1
#
_cell.length_a   1.000
_cell.length_b   1.000
_cell.length_c   1.000
_cell.angle_alpha   90.00
_cell.angle_beta   90.00
_cell.angle_gamma   90.00
#
_symmetry.space_group_name_H-M   'P 1'
#
loop_
_entity.id
_entity.type
_entity.pdbx_description
1 polymer ?
#
loop_
_entity_poly.entity_id
_entity_poly.type
_entity_poly.pdbx_seq_one_letter_code
_entity_poly.pdbx_strand_id
1 'polypeptide(L)'
;MEWADWSRQGAVRQRHGYRAMVCVECGARRSRRRPRRPELVEIEADRGGPPVADADIRTIAARLLRRAGDGPEVRVRGVPGGLGGRGIGASLLEQHLEAFLRAGWIGLVWEISGTRRRLRGIRLRDPEALDECAHPGRRAARRAALAEARAAVASLSHPVATEVARLLDEAARDAWGPGLVRALAAVATHAETGDVLASRVFAARYLGDSKALGVLRPRLERLLGPLDGLGIRDGASATFVGGLGCMRAAVVRLDLASLRPFVGLAAESVAGDIEIEPPPGGVAVVENFAVFEACCRGEVSGLKDTLVVWAAGYPGRAVKAVIQAASRTRAAVRIWADLDLDGVRIVRLVAEWFSGAVEPFGMSP
;
A
#
# COMPACT_ATOMS: atom_id res chain seq x y z
N MET A 1 -12.29 -0.07 37.65
CA MET A 1 -11.66 1.12 38.27
C MET A 1 -12.76 2.09 38.61
N GLU A 2 -12.67 2.76 39.75
CA GLU A 2 -13.54 3.85 40.16
C GLU A 2 -12.75 5.15 40.09
N TRP A 3 -13.32 6.17 39.44
CA TRP A 3 -12.69 7.49 39.33
C TRP A 3 -13.36 8.44 40.32
N ALA A 4 -12.57 9.19 41.08
CA ALA A 4 -13.06 10.32 41.84
C ALA A 4 -13.45 11.49 40.92
N ASP A 5 -14.12 12.47 41.51
CA ASP A 5 -14.47 13.71 40.83
C ASP A 5 -13.23 14.49 40.39
N TRP A 6 -13.43 15.28 39.34
CA TRP A 6 -12.39 16.17 38.83
C TRP A 6 -12.09 17.29 39.81
N SER A 7 -10.82 17.40 40.19
CA SER A 7 -10.29 18.51 40.98
C SER A 7 -9.45 19.43 40.09
N ARG A 8 -9.58 20.75 40.26
CA ARG A 8 -8.76 21.73 39.51
C ARG A 8 -7.44 21.95 40.23
N GLN A 9 -6.33 21.89 39.50
CA GLN A 9 -4.99 22.25 39.96
C GLN A 9 -4.34 23.19 38.96
N GLY A 10 -4.43 24.50 39.21
CA GLY A 10 -3.95 25.51 38.28
C GLY A 10 -4.65 25.42 36.91
N ALA A 11 -3.86 25.30 35.85
CA ALA A 11 -4.34 25.23 34.45
C ALA A 11 -4.81 23.83 34.02
N VAL A 12 -4.68 22.82 34.89
CA VAL A 12 -5.13 21.44 34.61
C VAL A 12 -6.21 21.01 35.57
N ARG A 13 -7.00 20.02 35.16
CA ARG A 13 -7.90 19.27 36.02
C ARG A 13 -7.36 17.86 36.12
N GLN A 14 -7.42 17.30 37.32
CA GLN A 14 -7.00 15.92 37.57
C GLN A 14 -8.05 15.16 38.35
N ARG A 15 -8.12 13.85 38.10
CA ARG A 15 -8.94 12.92 38.88
C ARG A 15 -8.13 11.68 39.24
N HIS A 16 -8.43 11.11 40.40
CA HIS A 16 -7.77 9.93 40.91
C HIS A 16 -8.58 8.66 40.64
N GLY A 17 -7.90 7.61 40.20
CA GLY A 17 -8.49 6.30 39.96
C GLY A 17 -8.12 5.32 41.07
N TYR A 18 -9.12 4.59 41.55
CA TYR A 18 -9.01 3.58 42.59
C TYR A 18 -9.46 2.21 42.07
N ARG A 19 -8.80 1.15 42.52
CA ARG A 19 -9.22 -0.21 42.20
C ARG A 19 -10.59 -0.49 42.83
N ALA A 20 -11.59 -0.84 42.03
CA ALA A 20 -12.88 -1.27 42.55
C ALA A 20 -12.73 -2.65 43.20
N MET A 21 -13.23 -2.84 44.43
CA MET A 21 -13.39 -4.18 45.00
C MET A 21 -14.86 -4.55 44.95
N VAL A 22 -15.21 -5.28 43.91
CA VAL A 22 -16.49 -5.97 43.78
C VAL A 22 -16.35 -7.37 44.37
N CYS A 23 -17.37 -7.83 45.08
CA CYS A 23 -17.44 -9.24 45.45
C CYS A 23 -17.48 -10.09 44.17
N VAL A 24 -16.64 -11.11 44.09
CA VAL A 24 -16.54 -11.99 42.91
C VAL A 24 -17.83 -12.78 42.69
N GLU A 25 -18.59 -13.06 43.75
CA GLU A 25 -19.82 -13.85 43.70
C GLU A 25 -21.07 -13.02 43.41
N CYS A 26 -21.26 -11.88 44.08
CA CYS A 26 -22.50 -11.10 43.97
C CYS A 26 -22.35 -9.74 43.27
N GLY A 27 -21.15 -9.35 42.83
CA GLY A 27 -20.88 -8.06 42.20
C GLY A 27 -21.04 -6.84 43.12
N ALA A 28 -21.51 -7.04 44.36
CA ALA A 28 -21.80 -5.96 45.29
C ALA A 28 -20.52 -5.21 45.71
N ARG A 29 -20.64 -3.88 45.78
CA ARG A 29 -19.56 -3.00 46.22
C ARG A 29 -19.38 -3.15 47.73
N ARG A 30 -18.16 -3.46 48.17
CA ARG A 30 -17.84 -3.49 49.60
C ARG A 30 -17.52 -2.08 50.10
N SER A 31 -18.36 -1.54 50.99
CA SER A 31 -18.10 -0.29 51.72
C SER A 31 -16.86 -0.43 52.62
N ARG A 32 -16.16 0.68 52.91
CA ARG A 32 -14.90 0.65 53.67
C ARG A 32 -14.76 1.75 54.72
N ARG A 33 -13.92 1.44 55.73
CA ARG A 33 -13.56 2.27 56.90
C ARG A 33 -12.30 3.14 56.74
N ARG A 34 -11.48 3.00 55.69
CA ARG A 34 -10.24 3.81 55.49
C ARG A 34 -10.08 4.32 54.04
N PRO A 35 -9.49 5.53 53.83
CA PRO A 35 -9.23 6.07 52.50
C PRO A 35 -8.22 5.20 51.74
N ARG A 36 -8.49 4.89 50.47
CA ARG A 36 -7.52 4.17 49.61
C ARG A 36 -6.51 5.13 49.02
N ARG A 37 -5.32 4.62 48.74
CA ARG A 37 -4.35 5.32 47.89
C ARG A 37 -4.77 5.20 46.43
N PRO A 38 -4.63 6.27 45.64
CA PRO A 38 -4.92 6.22 44.21
C PRO A 38 -3.89 5.35 43.49
N GLU A 39 -4.34 4.53 42.55
CA GLU A 39 -3.48 3.72 41.68
C GLU A 39 -3.27 4.40 40.32
N LEU A 40 -4.21 5.26 39.90
CA LEU A 40 -4.12 6.05 38.68
C LEU A 40 -4.34 7.54 38.97
N VAL A 41 -3.74 8.40 38.16
CA VAL A 41 -4.15 9.79 38.02
C VAL A 41 -4.33 10.10 36.55
N GLU A 42 -5.46 10.71 36.24
CA GLU A 42 -5.71 11.27 34.92
C GLU A 42 -5.63 12.79 34.99
N ILE A 43 -4.91 13.37 34.03
CA ILE A 43 -4.69 14.81 33.93
C ILE A 43 -5.18 15.27 32.55
N GLU A 44 -5.97 16.34 32.55
CA GLU A 44 -6.46 17.03 31.36
C GLU A 44 -6.25 18.54 31.54
N ALA A 45 -6.00 19.27 30.46
CA ALA A 45 -6.08 20.73 30.48
C ALA A 45 -7.37 21.22 29.82
N ASP A 46 -7.79 22.42 30.21
CA ASP A 46 -8.75 23.19 29.43
C ASP A 46 -8.09 23.61 28.09
N ARG A 47 -8.88 23.89 27.05
CA ARG A 47 -8.35 24.22 25.71
C ARG A 47 -7.41 25.43 25.77
N GLY A 48 -6.11 25.19 25.61
CA GLY A 48 -5.08 26.20 25.38
C GLY A 48 -4.88 26.47 23.88
N GLY A 49 -3.91 27.35 23.58
CA GLY A 49 -3.48 27.58 22.20
C GLY A 49 -2.84 26.33 21.57
N PRO A 50 -2.87 26.19 20.23
CA PRO A 50 -2.22 25.09 19.55
C PRO A 50 -0.70 25.11 19.83
N PRO A 51 -0.06 23.94 19.96
CA PRO A 51 1.37 23.87 20.14
C PRO A 51 2.09 24.34 18.87
N VAL A 52 3.33 24.80 19.04
CA VAL A 52 4.17 25.21 17.90
C VAL A 52 4.42 23.99 17.00
N ALA A 53 4.11 24.14 15.72
CA ALA A 53 4.18 23.04 14.76
C ALA A 53 5.58 22.87 14.18
N ASP A 54 6.27 21.78 14.53
CA ASP A 54 7.54 21.34 13.94
C ASP A 54 7.42 19.91 13.35
N ALA A 55 8.50 19.33 12.83
CA ALA A 55 8.45 17.98 12.24
C ALA A 55 8.20 16.86 13.26
N ASP A 56 8.66 17.04 14.50
CA ASP A 56 8.63 16.05 15.55
C ASP A 56 7.23 15.94 16.16
N ILE A 57 6.61 17.08 16.47
CA ILE A 57 5.24 17.14 16.99
C ILE A 57 4.24 16.58 15.97
N ARG A 58 4.45 16.83 14.66
CA ARG A 58 3.63 16.25 13.59
C ARG A 58 3.79 14.73 13.53
N THR A 59 5.03 14.25 13.65
CA THR A 59 5.34 12.81 13.67
C THR A 59 4.69 12.13 14.87
N ILE A 60 4.74 12.75 16.05
CA ILE A 60 4.13 12.22 17.27
C ILE A 60 2.60 12.23 17.14
N ALA A 61 1.98 13.31 16.65
CA ALA A 61 0.54 13.38 16.40
C ALA A 61 0.07 12.26 15.45
N ALA A 62 0.75 12.08 14.32
CA ALA A 62 0.45 11.00 13.37
C ALA A 62 0.58 9.60 14.00
N ARG A 63 1.54 9.43 14.91
CA ARG A 63 1.76 8.16 15.63
C ARG A 63 0.66 7.89 16.64
N LEU A 64 0.21 8.90 17.38
CA LEU A 64 -0.90 8.80 18.33
C LEU A 64 -2.19 8.41 17.62
N LEU A 65 -2.54 9.10 16.53
CA LEU A 65 -3.73 8.78 15.73
C LEU A 65 -3.70 7.34 15.19
N ARG A 66 -2.57 6.91 14.63
CA ARG A 66 -2.41 5.54 14.11
C ARG A 66 -2.58 4.48 15.20
N ARG A 67 -2.11 4.77 16.42
CA ARG A 67 -2.18 3.85 17.56
C ARG A 67 -3.56 3.80 18.20
N ALA A 68 -4.30 4.91 18.14
CA ALA A 68 -5.66 4.99 18.64
C ALA A 68 -6.61 4.13 17.82
N GLY A 69 -6.42 4.10 16.49
CA GLY A 69 -7.39 3.49 15.58
C GLY A 69 -8.74 4.18 15.77
N ASP A 70 -9.79 3.40 16.04
CA ASP A 70 -11.13 3.92 16.35
C ASP A 70 -11.35 4.17 17.85
N GLY A 71 -10.37 3.82 18.69
CA GLY A 71 -10.46 3.95 20.14
C GLY A 71 -10.02 5.33 20.66
N PRO A 72 -10.59 5.82 21.78
CA PRO A 72 -10.20 7.10 22.35
C PRO A 72 -8.90 7.03 23.19
N GLU A 73 -8.29 5.84 23.37
CA GLU A 73 -7.15 5.65 24.27
C GLU A 73 -5.99 4.91 23.60
N VAL A 74 -4.80 5.51 23.71
CA VAL A 74 -3.53 4.97 23.24
C VAL A 74 -2.74 4.43 24.42
N ARG A 75 -2.38 3.15 24.39
CA ARG A 75 -1.42 2.58 25.35
C ARG A 75 -0.01 3.10 25.05
N VAL A 76 0.67 3.59 26.07
CA VAL A 76 2.02 4.19 25.93
C VAL A 76 3.05 3.15 25.52
N ARG A 77 2.83 1.88 25.88
CA ARG A 77 3.72 0.78 25.50
C ARG A 77 3.87 0.72 23.98
N GLY A 78 5.09 0.97 23.52
CA GLY A 78 5.46 0.99 22.11
C GLY A 78 5.27 2.32 21.39
N VAL A 79 4.68 3.36 22.00
CA VAL A 79 4.64 4.71 21.39
C VAL A 79 6.07 5.21 21.10
N PRO A 80 7.05 5.03 22.01
CA PRO A 80 8.46 5.34 21.73
C PRO A 80 9.10 4.44 20.66
N GLY A 81 8.50 3.27 20.39
CA GLY A 81 9.04 2.29 19.45
C GLY A 81 9.08 2.87 18.02
N GLY A 82 10.28 3.03 17.49
CA GLY A 82 10.55 3.61 16.16
C GLY A 82 10.68 5.14 16.14
N LEU A 83 10.42 5.85 17.25
CA LEU A 83 10.68 7.28 17.36
C LEU A 83 12.17 7.58 17.58
N GLY A 84 12.88 6.72 18.31
CA GLY A 84 14.33 6.86 18.53
C GLY A 84 15.17 6.82 17.25
N GLY A 85 14.76 6.03 16.25
CA GLY A 85 15.41 6.01 14.92
C GLY A 85 15.18 7.29 14.10
N ARG A 86 14.31 8.19 14.57
CA ARG A 86 14.07 9.52 13.99
C ARG A 86 14.64 10.65 14.85
N GLY A 87 15.46 10.34 15.85
CA GLY A 87 16.03 11.33 16.77
C GLY A 87 15.11 11.78 17.91
N ILE A 88 13.88 11.26 17.99
CA ILE A 88 12.91 11.63 19.03
C ILE A 88 13.14 10.75 20.27
N GLY A 89 13.92 11.28 21.21
CA GLY A 89 14.18 10.67 22.52
C GLY A 89 12.99 10.75 23.49
N ALA A 90 13.09 10.05 24.62
CA ALA A 90 12.02 10.00 25.64
C ALA A 90 11.67 11.38 26.21
N SER A 91 12.68 12.20 26.50
CA SER A 91 12.47 13.56 27.05
C SER A 91 11.74 14.48 26.06
N LEU A 92 12.09 14.39 24.78
CA LEU A 92 11.43 15.18 23.72
C LEU A 92 9.98 14.73 23.51
N LEU A 93 9.75 13.41 23.53
CA LEU A 93 8.38 12.87 23.50
C LEU A 93 7.54 13.39 24.67
N GLU A 94 8.06 13.37 25.89
CA GLU A 94 7.35 13.90 27.06
C GLU A 94 7.03 15.40 26.90
N GLN A 95 7.98 16.20 26.42
CA GLN A 95 7.77 17.62 26.15
C GLN A 95 6.62 17.88 25.14
N HIS A 96 6.57 17.13 24.04
CA HIS A 96 5.48 17.27 23.06
C HIS A 96 4.14 16.74 23.59
N LEU A 97 4.15 15.67 24.40
CA LEU A 97 2.93 15.20 25.07
C LEU A 97 2.39 16.26 26.04
N GLU A 98 3.26 16.95 26.78
CA GLU A 98 2.85 18.10 27.59
C GLU A 98 2.27 19.24 26.75
N ALA A 99 2.87 19.54 25.59
CA ALA A 99 2.36 20.57 24.69
C ALA A 99 0.95 20.23 24.19
N PHE A 100 0.69 18.98 23.80
CA PHE A 100 -0.65 18.51 23.44
C PHE A 100 -1.63 18.52 24.62
N LEU A 101 -1.16 18.17 25.83
CA LEU A 101 -1.97 18.25 27.05
C LEU A 101 -2.40 19.69 27.29
N ARG A 102 -1.47 20.66 27.23
CA ARG A 102 -1.75 22.10 27.44
C ARG A 102 -2.68 22.68 26.37
N ALA A 103 -2.60 22.20 25.14
CA ALA A 103 -3.55 22.54 24.08
C ALA A 103 -4.95 21.92 24.30
N GLY A 104 -5.09 21.00 25.27
CA GLY A 104 -6.32 20.30 25.58
C GLY A 104 -6.65 19.16 24.60
N TRP A 105 -5.72 18.82 23.69
CA TRP A 105 -5.93 17.83 22.62
C TRP A 105 -5.86 16.39 23.12
N ILE A 106 -5.14 16.17 24.23
CA ILE A 106 -5.02 14.86 24.89
C ILE A 106 -5.22 14.97 26.40
N GLY A 107 -5.52 13.84 27.02
CA GLY A 107 -5.37 13.59 28.46
C GLY A 107 -4.27 12.56 28.72
N LEU A 108 -3.57 12.68 29.85
CA LEU A 108 -2.51 11.75 30.25
C LEU A 108 -2.95 10.91 31.44
N VAL A 109 -2.85 9.60 31.32
CA VAL A 109 -3.16 8.64 32.38
C VAL A 109 -1.87 8.07 32.93
N TRP A 110 -1.60 8.34 34.20
CA TRP A 110 -0.42 7.88 34.92
C TRP A 110 -0.79 6.80 35.92
N GLU A 111 0.06 5.80 36.04
CA GLU A 111 0.06 4.82 37.13
C GLU A 111 0.92 5.32 38.29
N ILE A 112 0.40 5.23 39.50
CA ILE A 112 1.04 5.68 40.74
C ILE A 112 1.53 4.46 41.51
N SER A 113 2.83 4.42 41.81
CA SER A 113 3.43 3.42 42.70
C SER A 113 4.34 4.12 43.70
N GLY A 114 3.84 4.32 44.92
CA GLY A 114 4.52 5.11 45.94
C GLY A 114 4.68 6.57 45.52
N THR A 115 5.92 7.05 45.43
CA THR A 115 6.25 8.40 44.96
C THR A 115 6.47 8.49 43.45
N ARG A 116 6.53 7.35 42.75
CA ARG A 116 6.81 7.30 41.31
C ARG A 116 5.52 7.34 40.50
N ARG A 117 5.55 8.07 39.39
CA ARG A 117 4.49 8.10 38.37
C ARG A 117 5.04 7.52 37.07
N ARG A 118 4.25 6.67 36.41
CA ARG A 118 4.60 6.09 35.10
C ARG A 118 3.47 6.33 34.12
N LEU A 119 3.76 6.89 32.95
CA LEU A 119 2.73 7.13 31.93
C LEU A 119 2.20 5.77 31.42
N ARG A 120 0.91 5.53 31.61
CA ARG A 120 0.23 4.28 31.26
C ARG A 120 -0.54 4.40 29.94
N GLY A 121 -1.26 5.50 29.78
CA GLY A 121 -2.13 5.74 28.63
C GLY A 121 -2.24 7.21 28.25
N ILE A 122 -2.65 7.46 27.03
CA ILE A 122 -2.94 8.79 26.47
C ILE A 122 -4.36 8.74 25.92
N ARG A 123 -5.24 9.62 26.39
CA ARG A 123 -6.61 9.74 25.88
C ARG A 123 -6.67 10.83 24.82
N LEU A 124 -7.18 10.53 23.64
CA LEU A 124 -7.39 11.53 22.60
C LEU A 124 -8.69 12.28 22.90
N ARG A 125 -8.61 13.61 23.03
CA ARG A 125 -9.76 14.48 23.30
C ARG A 125 -10.16 15.28 22.07
N ASP A 126 -9.17 15.69 21.27
CA ASP A 126 -9.37 16.41 20.02
C ASP A 126 -8.60 15.70 18.89
N PRO A 127 -9.11 14.55 18.40
CA PRO A 127 -8.47 13.81 17.31
C PRO A 127 -8.43 14.61 16.01
N GLU A 128 -9.38 15.54 15.81
CA GLU A 128 -9.39 16.42 14.63
C GLU A 128 -8.22 17.42 14.66
N ALA A 129 -7.96 18.07 15.80
CA ALA A 129 -6.82 18.98 15.94
C ALA A 129 -5.48 18.24 15.80
N LEU A 130 -5.40 17.01 16.30
CA LEU A 130 -4.23 16.14 16.10
C LEU A 130 -4.02 15.77 14.64
N ASP A 131 -5.08 15.48 13.87
CA ASP A 131 -4.95 15.14 12.44
C ASP A 131 -4.54 16.37 11.62
N GLU A 132 -5.10 17.54 11.91
CA GLU A 132 -4.70 18.79 11.25
C GLU A 132 -3.25 19.17 11.59
N CYS A 133 -2.81 18.94 12.83
CA CYS A 133 -1.40 19.10 13.19
C CYS A 133 -0.53 18.12 12.40
N ALA A 134 -0.84 16.83 12.43
CA ALA A 134 -0.09 15.79 11.74
C ALA A 134 -0.03 16.00 10.22
N HIS A 135 -1.12 16.47 9.62
CA HIS A 135 -1.29 16.61 8.18
C HIS A 135 -1.97 17.95 7.84
N PRO A 136 -1.24 19.08 7.91
CA PRO A 136 -1.81 20.41 7.68
C PRO A 136 -2.51 20.51 6.32
N GLY A 137 -3.71 21.07 6.31
CA GLY A 137 -4.52 21.27 5.11
C GLY A 137 -5.16 20.00 4.55
N ARG A 138 -4.89 18.80 5.09
CA ARG A 138 -5.44 17.54 4.56
C ARG A 138 -6.96 17.49 4.66
N ARG A 139 -7.54 18.04 5.73
CA ARG A 139 -9.01 18.15 5.87
C ARG A 139 -9.61 19.08 4.84
N ALA A 140 -8.99 20.23 4.62
CA ALA A 140 -9.44 21.18 3.58
C ALA A 140 -9.35 20.54 2.19
N ALA A 141 -8.21 19.90 1.88
CA ALA A 141 -8.02 19.17 0.62
C ALA A 141 -9.01 18.01 0.43
N ARG A 142 -9.37 17.29 1.50
CA ARG A 142 -10.40 16.23 1.45
C ARG A 142 -11.78 16.81 1.16
N ARG A 143 -12.17 17.90 1.83
CA ARG A 143 -13.46 18.57 1.58
C ARG A 143 -13.56 19.11 0.16
N ALA A 144 -12.50 19.76 -0.33
CA ALA A 144 -12.43 20.23 -1.70
C ALA A 144 -12.55 19.07 -2.70
N ALA A 145 -11.74 18.00 -2.52
CA ALA A 145 -11.79 16.82 -3.37
C ALA A 145 -13.18 16.16 -3.39
N LEU A 146 -13.88 16.07 -2.24
CA LEU A 146 -15.24 15.53 -2.18
C LEU A 146 -16.26 16.42 -2.89
N ALA A 147 -16.14 17.74 -2.74
CA ALA A 147 -17.03 18.68 -3.42
C ALA A 147 -16.84 18.61 -4.94
N GLU A 148 -15.59 18.65 -5.41
CA GLU A 148 -15.22 18.50 -6.82
C GLU A 148 -15.68 17.15 -7.38
N ALA A 149 -15.43 16.05 -6.68
CA ALA A 149 -15.85 14.71 -7.08
C ALA A 149 -17.37 14.59 -7.21
N ARG A 150 -18.12 15.13 -6.23
CA ARG A 150 -19.60 15.13 -6.30
C ARG A 150 -20.10 15.96 -7.47
N ALA A 151 -19.53 17.13 -7.71
CA ALA A 151 -19.89 17.97 -8.84
C ALA A 151 -19.61 17.27 -10.18
N ALA A 152 -18.47 16.59 -10.31
CA ALA A 152 -18.09 15.85 -11.51
C ALA A 152 -19.00 14.66 -11.82
N VAL A 153 -19.58 14.03 -10.79
CA VAL A 153 -20.41 12.83 -10.92
C VAL A 153 -21.91 13.13 -10.98
N ALA A 154 -22.34 14.32 -10.52
CA ALA A 154 -23.75 14.67 -10.35
C ALA A 154 -24.61 14.56 -11.62
N SER A 155 -24.02 14.78 -12.80
CA SER A 155 -24.73 14.73 -14.09
C SER A 155 -24.51 13.44 -14.88
N LEU A 156 -23.76 12.49 -14.33
CA LEU A 156 -23.41 11.25 -15.02
C LEU A 156 -24.53 10.21 -14.85
N SER A 157 -24.74 9.41 -15.89
CA SER A 157 -25.85 8.45 -15.96
C SER A 157 -25.41 7.00 -15.91
N HIS A 158 -24.12 6.72 -16.12
CA HIS A 158 -23.57 5.37 -16.13
C HIS A 158 -23.76 4.67 -14.76
N PRO A 159 -24.04 3.35 -14.72
CA PRO A 159 -24.23 2.61 -13.45
C PRO A 159 -23.06 2.74 -12.48
N VAL A 160 -21.83 2.77 -13.00
CA VAL A 160 -20.62 2.99 -12.19
C VAL A 160 -20.58 4.38 -11.57
N ALA A 161 -21.08 5.41 -12.28
CA ALA A 161 -21.15 6.76 -11.73
C ALA A 161 -22.16 6.84 -10.57
N THR A 162 -23.29 6.13 -10.68
CA THR A 162 -24.25 5.99 -9.57
C THR A 162 -23.62 5.33 -8.36
N GLU A 163 -22.87 4.24 -8.56
CA GLU A 163 -22.16 3.57 -7.48
C GLU A 163 -21.05 4.45 -6.88
N VAL A 164 -20.30 5.18 -7.70
CA VAL A 164 -19.31 6.15 -7.23
C VAL A 164 -19.96 7.25 -6.39
N ALA A 165 -21.12 7.79 -6.78
CA ALA A 165 -21.83 8.78 -5.98
C ALA A 165 -22.14 8.25 -4.56
N ARG A 166 -22.62 7.00 -4.46
CA ARG A 166 -22.85 6.30 -3.19
C ARG A 166 -21.55 6.14 -2.37
N LEU A 167 -20.46 5.76 -3.02
CA LEU A 167 -19.14 5.62 -2.38
C LEU A 167 -18.55 6.96 -1.92
N LEU A 168 -18.85 8.07 -2.58
CA LEU A 168 -18.41 9.40 -2.15
C LEU A 168 -19.07 9.83 -0.83
N ASP A 169 -20.30 9.38 -0.57
CA ASP A 169 -20.96 9.60 0.72
C ASP A 169 -20.34 8.75 1.83
N GLU A 170 -19.95 7.52 1.54
CA GLU A 170 -19.13 6.70 2.44
C GLU A 170 -17.76 7.32 2.70
N ALA A 171 -17.09 7.80 1.65
CA ALA A 171 -15.79 8.45 1.75
C ALA A 171 -15.80 9.69 2.65
N ALA A 172 -16.93 10.42 2.67
CA ALA A 172 -17.13 11.54 3.57
C ALA A 172 -17.23 11.11 5.05
N ARG A 173 -17.91 9.99 5.34
CA ARG A 173 -18.03 9.41 6.69
C ARG A 173 -16.71 8.81 7.19
N ASP A 174 -16.04 8.05 6.32
CA ASP A 174 -14.84 7.28 6.66
C ASP A 174 -13.53 8.06 6.43
N ALA A 175 -13.64 9.36 6.15
CA ALA A 175 -12.52 10.27 5.97
C ALA A 175 -11.45 9.79 4.95
N TRP A 176 -11.88 9.22 3.82
CA TRP A 176 -10.96 8.69 2.80
C TRP A 176 -10.00 9.78 2.27
N GLY A 177 -8.82 9.34 1.85
CA GLY A 177 -7.79 10.26 1.34
C GLY A 177 -8.21 10.95 0.03
N PRO A 178 -7.77 12.21 -0.20
CA PRO A 178 -8.20 13.00 -1.35
C PRO A 178 -7.82 12.36 -2.70
N GLY A 179 -6.70 11.63 -2.77
CA GLY A 179 -6.29 10.92 -3.98
C GLY A 179 -7.27 9.82 -4.40
N LEU A 180 -7.81 9.06 -3.43
CA LEU A 180 -8.80 8.02 -3.71
C LEU A 180 -10.13 8.64 -4.14
N VAL A 181 -10.57 9.70 -3.47
CA VAL A 181 -11.80 10.44 -3.81
C VAL A 181 -11.74 10.95 -5.26
N ARG A 182 -10.63 11.58 -5.66
CA ARG A 182 -10.42 12.03 -7.04
C ARG A 182 -10.39 10.88 -8.02
N ALA A 183 -9.76 9.76 -7.66
CA ALA A 183 -9.70 8.59 -8.55
C ALA A 183 -11.05 7.92 -8.76
N LEU A 184 -11.93 7.89 -7.74
CA LEU A 184 -13.30 7.39 -7.90
C LEU A 184 -14.10 8.25 -8.90
N ALA A 185 -14.05 9.57 -8.74
CA ALA A 185 -14.68 10.49 -9.70
C ALA A 185 -14.11 10.33 -11.11
N ALA A 186 -12.79 10.21 -11.24
CA ALA A 186 -12.13 9.98 -12.52
C ALA A 186 -12.60 8.68 -13.21
N VAL A 187 -12.76 7.59 -12.47
CA VAL A 187 -13.27 6.32 -13.01
C VAL A 187 -14.72 6.49 -13.47
N ALA A 188 -15.57 7.17 -12.70
CA ALA A 188 -16.95 7.47 -13.11
C ALA A 188 -17.01 8.32 -14.39
N THR A 189 -16.22 9.39 -14.45
CA THR A 189 -16.14 10.24 -15.64
C THR A 189 -15.64 9.48 -16.86
N HIS A 190 -14.65 8.61 -16.72
CA HIS A 190 -14.15 7.76 -17.81
C HIS A 190 -15.18 6.72 -18.25
N ALA A 191 -15.88 6.08 -17.32
CA ALA A 191 -16.91 5.10 -17.65
C ALA A 191 -18.06 5.70 -18.47
N GLU A 192 -18.40 6.98 -18.26
CA GLU A 192 -19.41 7.67 -19.07
C GLU A 192 -19.00 7.82 -20.54
N THR A 193 -17.69 7.91 -20.85
CA THR A 193 -17.25 8.09 -22.25
C THR A 193 -17.31 6.78 -23.05
N GLY A 194 -17.26 5.63 -22.38
CA GLY A 194 -17.15 4.32 -23.03
C GLY A 194 -15.80 4.06 -23.71
N ASP A 195 -14.82 4.94 -23.51
CA ASP A 195 -13.49 4.79 -24.10
C ASP A 195 -12.68 3.68 -23.42
N VAL A 196 -11.71 3.15 -24.16
CA VAL A 196 -10.70 2.23 -23.61
C VAL A 196 -9.34 2.92 -23.56
N LEU A 197 -8.77 3.06 -22.36
CA LEU A 197 -7.46 3.66 -22.12
C LEU A 197 -6.52 2.70 -21.39
N ALA A 198 -5.23 2.79 -21.72
CA ALA A 198 -4.19 2.19 -20.91
C ALA A 198 -4.11 2.89 -19.54
N SER A 199 -3.82 2.13 -18.47
CA SER A 199 -3.74 2.59 -17.07
C SER A 199 -2.92 3.87 -16.90
N ARG A 200 -1.77 3.98 -17.58
CA ARG A 200 -0.91 5.17 -17.52
C ARG A 200 -1.49 6.38 -18.25
N VAL A 201 -2.21 6.16 -19.34
CA VAL A 201 -2.88 7.23 -20.11
C VAL A 201 -4.07 7.76 -19.34
N PHE A 202 -4.88 6.85 -18.75
CA PHE A 202 -5.96 7.23 -17.83
C PHE A 202 -5.39 8.05 -16.66
N ALA A 203 -4.35 7.55 -15.99
CA ALA A 203 -3.77 8.22 -14.82
C ALA A 203 -3.20 9.60 -15.16
N ALA A 204 -2.49 9.73 -16.27
CA ALA A 204 -2.00 11.03 -16.74
C ALA A 204 -3.14 12.00 -17.07
N ARG A 205 -4.19 11.52 -17.76
CA ARG A 205 -5.33 12.34 -18.21
C ARG A 205 -6.20 12.83 -17.06
N TYR A 206 -6.57 11.94 -16.14
CA TYR A 206 -7.56 12.25 -15.11
C TYR A 206 -6.96 12.55 -13.74
N LEU A 207 -5.75 12.04 -13.43
CA LEU A 207 -5.11 12.22 -12.12
C LEU A 207 -3.89 13.14 -12.17
N GLY A 208 -3.45 13.55 -13.37
CA GLY A 208 -2.28 14.41 -13.56
C GLY A 208 -0.93 13.72 -13.33
N ASP A 209 -0.91 12.42 -13.03
CA ASP A 209 0.30 11.64 -12.79
C ASP A 209 0.12 10.22 -13.35
N SER A 210 0.95 9.87 -14.34
CA SER A 210 0.95 8.55 -15.01
C SER A 210 1.17 7.36 -14.07
N LYS A 211 1.69 7.58 -12.85
CA LYS A 211 1.94 6.54 -11.84
C LYS A 211 0.89 6.51 -10.73
N ALA A 212 0.02 7.51 -10.62
CA ALA A 212 -0.92 7.63 -9.51
C ALA A 212 -1.87 6.43 -9.38
N LEU A 213 -2.30 5.87 -10.51
CA LEU A 213 -3.21 4.72 -10.50
C LEU A 213 -2.58 3.47 -9.88
N GLY A 214 -1.26 3.28 -9.98
CA GLY A 214 -0.60 2.06 -9.49
C GLY A 214 -0.81 1.82 -7.99
N VAL A 215 -0.78 2.87 -7.17
CA VAL A 215 -0.99 2.77 -5.71
C VAL A 215 -2.48 2.66 -5.36
N LEU A 216 -3.36 3.20 -6.20
CA LEU A 216 -4.80 3.28 -5.95
C LEU A 216 -5.58 2.09 -6.51
N ARG A 217 -5.07 1.43 -7.56
CA ARG A 217 -5.76 0.37 -8.31
C ARG A 217 -6.29 -0.75 -7.42
N PRO A 218 -5.52 -1.36 -6.50
CA PRO A 218 -6.05 -2.46 -5.68
C PRO A 218 -7.24 -2.05 -4.79
N ARG A 219 -7.28 -0.77 -4.38
CA ARG A 219 -8.39 -0.26 -3.57
C ARG A 219 -9.59 0.12 -4.44
N LEU A 220 -9.36 0.70 -5.61
CA LEU A 220 -10.43 0.98 -6.57
C LEU A 220 -11.11 -0.31 -7.04
N GLU A 221 -10.34 -1.34 -7.36
CA GLU A 221 -10.87 -2.63 -7.83
C GLU A 221 -11.69 -3.35 -6.76
N ARG A 222 -11.33 -3.19 -5.49
CA ARG A 222 -12.14 -3.71 -4.37
C ARG A 222 -13.49 -3.02 -4.26
N LEU A 223 -13.57 -1.74 -4.62
CA LEU A 223 -14.78 -0.92 -4.49
C LEU A 223 -15.69 -1.02 -5.73
N LEU A 224 -15.10 -1.05 -6.92
CA LEU A 224 -15.81 -0.94 -8.20
C LEU A 224 -15.74 -2.21 -9.06
N GLY A 225 -14.96 -3.22 -8.65
CA GLY A 225 -14.63 -4.37 -9.48
C GLY A 225 -13.45 -4.11 -10.44
N PRO A 226 -13.08 -5.10 -11.27
CA PRO A 226 -11.91 -5.01 -12.16
C PRO A 226 -11.99 -3.80 -13.09
N LEU A 227 -10.96 -2.94 -13.08
CA LEU A 227 -10.96 -1.71 -13.88
C LEU A 227 -10.86 -1.97 -15.39
N ASP A 228 -10.34 -3.13 -15.79
CA ASP A 228 -10.32 -3.56 -17.20
C ASP A 228 -11.75 -3.60 -17.79
N GLY A 229 -12.72 -4.06 -16.99
CA GLY A 229 -14.15 -4.09 -17.37
C GLY A 229 -14.79 -2.71 -17.46
N LEU A 230 -14.08 -1.66 -17.02
CA LEU A 230 -14.48 -0.25 -17.10
C LEU A 230 -13.68 0.50 -18.17
N GLY A 231 -13.03 -0.22 -19.09
CA GLY A 231 -12.23 0.37 -20.15
C GLY A 231 -10.86 0.90 -19.70
N ILE A 232 -10.39 0.57 -18.49
CA ILE A 232 -9.05 0.96 -18.02
C ILE A 232 -8.17 -0.28 -17.99
N ARG A 233 -7.60 -0.60 -19.15
CA ARG A 233 -6.72 -1.76 -19.33
C ARG A 233 -5.31 -1.48 -18.86
N ASP A 234 -4.59 -2.48 -18.43
CA ASP A 234 -3.14 -2.35 -18.37
C ASP A 234 -2.58 -2.03 -19.77
N GLY A 235 -1.56 -1.18 -19.84
CA GLY A 235 -0.95 -0.85 -21.14
C GLY A 235 -0.48 -2.12 -21.82
N ALA A 236 -0.58 -2.18 -23.16
CA ALA A 236 -0.07 -3.31 -23.92
C ALA A 236 1.43 -3.46 -23.63
N SER A 237 1.77 -4.43 -22.78
CA SER A 237 3.15 -4.83 -22.59
C SER A 237 3.54 -5.68 -23.78
N ALA A 238 4.63 -5.30 -24.45
CA ALA A 238 5.22 -6.14 -25.48
C ALA A 238 6.14 -7.16 -24.79
N THR A 239 6.01 -8.42 -25.15
CA THR A 239 7.02 -9.45 -24.87
C THR A 239 7.82 -9.67 -26.13
N PHE A 240 9.14 -9.50 -26.05
CA PHE A 240 10.02 -9.78 -27.17
C PHE A 240 10.49 -11.23 -27.10
N VAL A 241 10.38 -11.92 -28.23
CA VAL A 241 10.87 -13.29 -28.41
C VAL A 241 11.71 -13.37 -29.68
N GLY A 242 12.80 -14.13 -29.64
CA GLY A 242 13.71 -14.31 -30.78
C GLY A 242 14.47 -15.63 -30.69
N GLY A 243 15.41 -15.85 -31.62
CA GLY A 243 16.12 -17.13 -31.72
C GLY A 243 15.29 -18.20 -32.44
N LEU A 244 15.48 -19.47 -32.04
CA LEU A 244 14.78 -20.60 -32.65
C LEU A 244 13.46 -20.87 -31.94
N GLY A 245 12.46 -21.35 -32.68
CA GLY A 245 11.16 -21.73 -32.12
C GLY A 245 10.04 -21.50 -33.10
N CYS A 246 8.84 -21.92 -32.74
CA CYS A 246 7.68 -21.75 -33.61
C CYS A 246 6.54 -21.05 -32.88
N MET A 247 5.95 -20.07 -33.54
CA MET A 247 4.76 -19.38 -33.08
C MET A 247 3.55 -19.88 -33.87
N ARG A 248 2.49 -20.28 -33.17
CA ARG A 248 1.21 -20.64 -33.77
C ARG A 248 0.15 -19.64 -33.33
N ALA A 249 -0.48 -19.00 -34.30
CA ALA A 249 -1.63 -18.12 -34.08
C ALA A 249 -2.75 -18.58 -35.02
N ALA A 250 -3.85 -19.09 -34.44
CA ALA A 250 -4.92 -19.76 -35.18
C ALA A 250 -4.37 -20.84 -36.15
N VAL A 251 -4.62 -20.71 -37.46
CA VAL A 251 -4.16 -21.65 -38.49
C VAL A 251 -2.76 -21.36 -39.01
N VAL A 252 -2.15 -20.25 -38.60
CA VAL A 252 -0.84 -19.81 -39.11
C VAL A 252 0.26 -20.31 -38.19
N ARG A 253 1.26 -20.96 -38.79
CA ARG A 253 2.49 -21.41 -38.13
C ARG A 253 3.66 -20.58 -38.68
N LEU A 254 4.36 -19.86 -37.81
CA LEU A 254 5.48 -18.99 -38.14
C LEU A 254 6.75 -19.49 -37.46
N ASP A 255 7.83 -19.59 -38.23
CA ASP A 255 9.16 -19.86 -37.71
C ASP A 255 9.77 -18.56 -37.17
N LEU A 256 10.09 -18.52 -35.87
CA LEU A 256 10.67 -17.34 -35.23
C LEU A 256 12.06 -17.02 -35.77
N ALA A 257 12.80 -18.00 -36.29
CA ALA A 257 14.12 -17.78 -36.89
C ALA A 257 14.07 -16.95 -38.18
N SER A 258 12.89 -16.88 -38.82
CA SER A 258 12.64 -16.04 -39.99
C SER A 258 12.37 -14.57 -39.65
N LEU A 259 12.08 -14.26 -38.38
CA LEU A 259 11.73 -12.92 -37.89
C LEU A 259 12.89 -12.28 -37.15
N ARG A 260 14.01 -12.05 -37.86
CA ARG A 260 15.24 -11.52 -37.26
C ARG A 260 15.18 -10.00 -36.99
N PRO A 261 15.84 -9.52 -35.92
CA PRO A 261 16.51 -10.31 -34.88
C PRO A 261 15.52 -10.95 -33.90
N PHE A 262 14.38 -10.31 -33.66
CA PHE A 262 13.33 -10.78 -32.76
C PHE A 262 11.98 -10.16 -33.15
N VAL A 263 10.88 -10.65 -32.59
CA VAL A 263 9.52 -10.13 -32.78
C VAL A 263 8.91 -9.65 -31.46
N GLY A 264 8.15 -8.55 -31.52
CA GLY A 264 7.34 -8.06 -30.41
C GLY A 264 5.92 -8.61 -30.47
N LEU A 265 5.52 -9.29 -29.39
CA LEU A 265 4.19 -9.85 -29.23
C LEU A 265 3.45 -9.10 -28.14
N ALA A 266 2.17 -8.79 -28.36
CA ALA A 266 1.34 -8.30 -27.27
C ALA A 266 1.25 -9.38 -26.18
N ALA A 267 1.57 -9.03 -24.92
CA ALA A 267 1.63 -10.00 -23.83
C ALA A 267 0.30 -10.73 -23.60
N GLU A 268 -0.82 -10.05 -23.88
CA GLU A 268 -2.17 -10.61 -23.83
C GLU A 268 -2.35 -11.74 -24.85
N SER A 269 -1.84 -11.57 -26.07
CA SER A 269 -1.91 -12.58 -27.12
C SER A 269 -1.06 -13.80 -26.80
N VAL A 270 0.14 -13.64 -26.22
CA VAL A 270 1.00 -14.77 -25.80
C VAL A 270 0.39 -15.58 -24.66
N ALA A 271 -0.44 -14.96 -23.82
CA ALA A 271 -1.11 -15.64 -22.72
C ALA A 271 -2.40 -16.36 -23.14
N GLY A 272 -2.89 -16.15 -24.37
CA GLY A 272 -4.17 -16.68 -24.85
C GLY A 272 -4.08 -17.29 -26.24
N ASP A 273 -4.10 -16.43 -27.27
CA ASP A 273 -4.35 -16.83 -28.66
C ASP A 273 -3.11 -17.31 -29.43
N ILE A 274 -1.92 -17.08 -28.86
CA ILE A 274 -0.63 -17.44 -29.46
C ILE A 274 0.02 -18.54 -28.64
N GLU A 275 0.26 -19.69 -29.26
CA GLU A 275 1.09 -20.74 -28.70
C GLU A 275 2.53 -20.60 -29.20
N ILE A 276 3.49 -20.70 -28.27
CA ILE A 276 4.92 -20.72 -28.57
C ILE A 276 5.45 -22.12 -28.29
N GLU A 277 5.96 -22.78 -29.34
CA GLU A 277 6.61 -24.09 -29.29
C GLU A 277 8.14 -23.88 -29.17
N PRO A 278 8.77 -24.22 -28.02
CA PRO A 278 10.21 -24.10 -27.85
C PRO A 278 10.99 -25.11 -28.72
N PRO A 279 12.21 -24.76 -29.17
CA PRO A 279 13.09 -25.68 -29.88
C PRO A 279 13.70 -26.73 -28.93
N PRO A 280 14.32 -27.81 -29.46
CA PRO A 280 15.01 -28.81 -28.64
C PRO A 280 16.12 -28.25 -27.75
N GLY A 281 16.78 -27.16 -28.17
CA GLY A 281 17.85 -26.52 -27.39
C GLY A 281 17.38 -25.78 -26.14
N GLY A 282 16.07 -25.57 -25.98
CA GLY A 282 15.47 -24.98 -24.79
C GLY A 282 14.98 -23.55 -24.94
N VAL A 283 14.66 -22.94 -23.79
CA VAL A 283 14.28 -21.54 -23.64
C VAL A 283 15.33 -20.81 -22.81
N ALA A 284 15.71 -19.61 -23.21
CA ALA A 284 16.53 -18.68 -22.46
C ALA A 284 15.69 -17.47 -22.05
N VAL A 285 15.59 -17.20 -20.74
CA VAL A 285 14.98 -15.98 -20.21
C VAL A 285 16.09 -14.97 -19.94
N VAL A 286 16.01 -13.79 -20.53
CA VAL A 286 17.04 -12.75 -20.40
C VAL A 286 16.42 -11.48 -19.84
N GLU A 287 16.98 -10.96 -18.75
CA GLU A 287 16.50 -9.74 -18.09
C GLU A 287 16.91 -8.47 -18.87
N ASN A 288 18.19 -8.38 -19.24
CA ASN A 288 18.77 -7.21 -19.85
C ASN A 288 18.52 -7.18 -21.36
N PHE A 289 18.00 -6.05 -21.88
CA PHE A 289 17.64 -5.94 -23.30
C PHE A 289 18.84 -6.03 -24.26
N ALA A 290 20.00 -5.47 -23.88
CA ALA A 290 21.21 -5.53 -24.72
C ALA A 290 21.73 -6.98 -24.84
N VAL A 291 21.68 -7.74 -23.74
CA VAL A 291 22.04 -9.16 -23.72
C VAL A 291 21.03 -9.97 -24.54
N PHE A 292 19.74 -9.68 -24.40
CA PHE A 292 18.69 -10.30 -25.19
C PHE A 292 18.92 -10.13 -26.69
N GLU A 293 19.23 -8.91 -27.13
CA GLU A 293 19.51 -8.62 -28.54
C GLU A 293 20.74 -9.40 -29.04
N ALA A 294 21.84 -9.41 -28.29
CA ALA A 294 23.05 -10.15 -28.63
C ALA A 294 22.78 -11.67 -28.75
N CYS A 295 21.95 -12.23 -27.86
CA CYS A 295 21.52 -13.62 -27.93
C CYS A 295 20.71 -13.90 -29.22
N CYS A 296 19.75 -13.02 -29.54
CA CYS A 296 18.93 -13.14 -30.75
C CYS A 296 19.73 -12.99 -32.05
N ARG A 297 20.83 -12.22 -32.03
CA ARG A 297 21.77 -12.07 -33.14
C ARG A 297 22.75 -13.25 -33.27
N GLY A 298 22.76 -14.17 -32.30
CA GLY A 298 23.66 -15.32 -32.28
C GLY A 298 25.08 -15.00 -31.84
N GLU A 299 25.29 -13.87 -31.17
CA GLU A 299 26.60 -13.44 -30.65
C GLU A 299 27.01 -14.25 -29.40
N VAL A 300 26.03 -14.84 -28.70
CA VAL A 300 26.23 -15.69 -27.52
C VAL A 300 26.24 -17.16 -27.92
N SER A 301 27.41 -17.81 -27.90
CA SER A 301 27.59 -19.20 -28.35
C SER A 301 26.72 -20.23 -27.64
N GLY A 302 26.51 -20.10 -26.32
CA GLY A 302 25.76 -21.05 -25.51
C GLY A 302 24.23 -21.02 -25.67
N LEU A 303 23.69 -20.05 -26.41
CA LEU A 303 22.23 -19.85 -26.55
C LEU A 303 21.73 -19.88 -28.01
N LYS A 304 22.59 -20.24 -28.97
CA LYS A 304 22.27 -20.22 -30.42
C LYS A 304 21.09 -21.11 -30.82
N ASP A 305 20.89 -22.22 -30.11
CA ASP A 305 19.84 -23.20 -30.42
C ASP A 305 18.59 -23.03 -29.54
N THR A 306 18.44 -21.87 -28.87
CA THR A 306 17.37 -21.61 -27.91
C THR A 306 16.34 -20.62 -28.44
N LEU A 307 15.13 -20.71 -27.88
CA LEU A 307 14.17 -19.61 -27.90
C LEU A 307 14.56 -18.61 -26.83
N VAL A 308 14.81 -17.36 -27.21
CA VAL A 308 15.19 -16.30 -26.27
C VAL A 308 13.97 -15.42 -25.98
N VAL A 309 13.66 -15.18 -24.70
CA VAL A 309 12.56 -14.32 -24.26
C VAL A 309 13.10 -13.22 -23.35
N TRP A 310 12.71 -11.99 -23.64
CA TRP A 310 13.05 -10.84 -22.80
C TRP A 310 12.07 -10.69 -21.64
N ALA A 311 12.58 -10.60 -20.41
CA ALA A 311 11.77 -10.48 -19.20
C ALA A 311 11.44 -9.02 -18.81
N ALA A 312 12.21 -8.04 -19.29
CA ALA A 312 12.03 -6.62 -18.97
C ALA A 312 11.99 -6.31 -17.45
N GLY A 313 12.88 -6.92 -16.68
CA GLY A 313 12.84 -6.95 -15.22
C GLY A 313 12.07 -8.17 -14.71
N TYR A 314 11.06 -7.98 -13.85
CA TYR A 314 10.28 -9.09 -13.30
C TYR A 314 9.41 -9.77 -14.37
N PRO A 315 9.58 -11.09 -14.59
CA PRO A 315 8.81 -11.84 -15.57
C PRO A 315 7.30 -11.68 -15.41
N GLY A 316 6.60 -11.42 -16.52
CA GLY A 316 5.15 -11.29 -16.58
C GLY A 316 4.42 -12.58 -17.01
N ARG A 317 3.10 -12.47 -17.22
CA ARG A 317 2.24 -13.60 -17.65
C ARG A 317 2.67 -14.22 -18.98
N ALA A 318 3.14 -13.41 -19.94
CA ALA A 318 3.61 -13.90 -21.23
C ALA A 318 4.89 -14.74 -21.11
N VAL A 319 5.88 -14.30 -20.33
CA VAL A 319 7.08 -15.08 -20.03
C VAL A 319 6.68 -16.39 -19.34
N LYS A 320 5.76 -16.34 -18.37
CA LYS A 320 5.21 -17.54 -17.73
C LYS A 320 4.61 -18.52 -18.73
N ALA A 321 3.83 -18.05 -19.70
CA ALA A 321 3.23 -18.90 -20.73
C ALA A 321 4.30 -19.64 -21.55
N VAL A 322 5.40 -18.97 -21.93
CA VAL A 322 6.53 -19.60 -22.62
C VAL A 322 7.22 -20.65 -21.75
N ILE A 323 7.43 -20.37 -20.45
CA ILE A 323 8.02 -21.34 -19.51
C ILE A 323 7.13 -22.57 -19.30
N GLN A 324 5.81 -22.36 -19.27
CA GLN A 324 4.86 -23.46 -19.21
C GLN A 324 4.86 -24.29 -20.49
N ALA A 325 5.01 -23.66 -21.66
CA ALA A 325 5.21 -24.39 -22.92
C ALA A 325 6.49 -25.23 -22.91
N ALA A 326 7.60 -24.69 -22.36
CA ALA A 326 8.83 -25.44 -22.15
C ALA A 326 8.64 -26.64 -21.20
N SER A 327 7.82 -26.47 -20.16
CA SER A 327 7.48 -27.57 -19.25
C SER A 327 6.75 -28.71 -19.97
N ARG A 328 5.81 -28.38 -20.87
CA ARG A 328 5.06 -29.37 -21.66
C ARG A 328 5.96 -30.19 -22.58
N THR A 329 6.98 -29.56 -23.18
CA THR A 329 7.93 -30.21 -24.08
C THR A 329 9.16 -30.76 -23.39
N ARG A 330 9.29 -30.56 -22.06
CA ARG A 330 10.51 -30.85 -21.27
C ARG A 330 11.76 -30.16 -21.82
N ALA A 331 11.58 -29.03 -22.48
CA ALA A 331 12.67 -28.21 -22.97
C ALA A 331 13.42 -27.58 -21.79
N ALA A 332 14.76 -27.56 -21.84
CA ALA A 332 15.57 -26.95 -20.81
C ALA A 332 15.27 -25.44 -20.68
N VAL A 333 15.31 -24.90 -19.47
CA VAL A 333 15.14 -23.46 -19.23
C VAL A 333 16.41 -22.90 -18.64
N ARG A 334 17.00 -21.92 -19.32
CA ARG A 334 18.17 -21.15 -18.86
C ARG A 334 17.75 -19.72 -18.53
N ILE A 335 18.43 -19.10 -17.57
CA ILE A 335 18.13 -17.72 -17.18
C ILE A 335 19.40 -16.88 -17.05
N TRP A 336 19.37 -15.70 -17.65
CA TRP A 336 20.42 -14.69 -17.56
C TRP A 336 19.85 -13.42 -16.94
N ALA A 337 20.22 -13.19 -15.68
CA ALA A 337 19.89 -12.01 -14.88
C ALA A 337 21.17 -11.45 -14.24
N ASP A 338 21.13 -10.21 -13.74
CA ASP A 338 22.26 -9.66 -13.00
C ASP A 338 22.41 -10.38 -11.64
N LEU A 339 23.64 -10.50 -11.11
CA LEU A 339 23.88 -11.16 -9.82
C LEU A 339 23.62 -10.21 -8.64
N ASP A 340 22.38 -9.75 -8.51
CA ASP A 340 21.89 -9.00 -7.36
C ASP A 340 20.66 -9.66 -6.70
N LEU A 341 20.12 -9.03 -5.66
CA LEU A 341 18.95 -9.58 -4.94
C LEU A 341 17.72 -9.69 -5.84
N ASP A 342 17.55 -8.83 -6.83
CA ASP A 342 16.40 -8.85 -7.73
C ASP A 342 16.58 -9.90 -8.83
N GLY A 343 17.78 -10.06 -9.38
CA GLY A 343 18.12 -11.15 -10.29
C GLY A 343 17.90 -12.53 -9.64
N VAL A 344 18.31 -12.72 -8.39
CA VAL A 344 18.03 -13.97 -7.65
C VAL A 344 16.53 -14.22 -7.48
N ARG A 345 15.73 -13.17 -7.27
CA ARG A 345 14.26 -13.29 -7.18
C ARG A 345 13.64 -13.66 -8.53
N ILE A 346 14.15 -13.11 -9.62
CA ILE A 346 13.73 -13.45 -10.98
C ILE A 346 14.00 -14.93 -11.29
N VAL A 347 15.20 -15.44 -10.95
CA VAL A 347 15.53 -16.87 -11.10
C VAL A 347 14.55 -17.76 -10.32
N ARG A 348 14.28 -17.43 -9.06
CA ARG A 348 13.33 -18.18 -8.22
C ARG A 348 11.92 -18.18 -8.80
N LEU A 349 11.46 -17.03 -9.29
CA LEU A 349 10.13 -16.90 -9.87
C LEU A 349 9.96 -17.76 -11.12
N VAL A 350 10.97 -17.79 -12.00
CA VAL A 350 10.97 -18.65 -13.19
C VAL A 350 11.02 -20.13 -12.80
N ALA A 351 11.82 -20.49 -11.79
CA ALA A 351 11.89 -21.85 -11.27
C ALA A 351 10.56 -22.33 -10.67
N GLU A 352 9.78 -21.46 -10.04
CA GLU A 352 8.43 -21.79 -9.56
C GLU A 352 7.44 -22.11 -10.69
N TRP A 353 7.69 -21.63 -11.90
CA TRP A 353 6.80 -21.85 -13.06
C TRP A 353 7.21 -23.02 -13.93
N PHE A 354 8.44 -23.50 -13.77
CA PHE A 354 9.00 -24.60 -14.56
C PHE A 354 8.95 -25.90 -13.77
N SER A 355 8.56 -27.01 -14.42
CA SER A 355 8.48 -28.32 -13.77
C SER A 355 9.83 -29.05 -13.65
N GLY A 356 10.91 -28.48 -14.17
CA GLY A 356 12.27 -29.02 -14.11
C GLY A 356 13.25 -28.09 -13.39
N ALA A 357 14.54 -28.35 -13.52
CA ALA A 357 15.58 -27.46 -13.02
C ALA A 357 15.82 -26.29 -13.99
N VAL A 358 15.81 -25.06 -13.46
CA VAL A 358 16.26 -23.87 -14.20
C VAL A 358 17.76 -23.71 -14.01
N GLU A 359 18.49 -23.51 -15.11
CA GLU A 359 19.94 -23.32 -15.13
C GLU A 359 20.29 -21.83 -15.20
N PRO A 360 20.98 -21.24 -14.20
CA PRO A 360 21.58 -19.92 -14.33
C PRO A 360 22.64 -19.92 -15.44
N PHE A 361 22.60 -18.95 -16.33
CA PHE A 361 23.50 -18.83 -17.48
C PHE A 361 24.07 -17.41 -17.55
N GLY A 362 25.38 -17.29 -17.77
CA GLY A 362 26.05 -15.98 -17.90
C GLY A 362 26.05 -15.13 -16.61
N MET A 363 25.64 -15.71 -15.48
CA MET A 363 25.66 -15.09 -14.16
C MET A 363 27.01 -15.42 -13.49
N SER A 364 28.00 -14.53 -13.61
CA SER A 364 29.27 -14.65 -12.88
C SER A 364 29.30 -13.72 -11.66
N PRO A 365 30.01 -14.08 -10.57
CA PRO A 365 30.23 -13.21 -9.41
C PRO A 365 30.99 -11.92 -9.71
#